data_AF-A0A967LYG6-F1
#
_entry.id   AF-A0A967LYG6-F1
#
_cell.length_a   1.000
_cell.length_b   1.000
_cell.length_c   1.000
_cell.angle_alpha   90.00
_cell.angle_beta   90.00
_cell.angle_gamma   90.00
#
_symmetry.space_group_name_H-M   'P 1'
#
loop_
_entity.id
_entity.type
_entity.pdbx_description
1 polymer ?
#
loop_
_entity_poly.entity_id
_entity_poly.type
_entity_poly.pdbx_seq_one_letter_code
_entity_poly.pdbx_strand_id
1 'polypeptide(L)'
;MIAPLLKTKFYVPPPRPNLVSRPRLIQRLDRGLRLGHRITLVSAPAGFGKTTLLSEWIASSERPVAWVSLDEGDNDAVRFLTYLVGALQGVDEAIGQSVEGILQSPQLPSAETAPTDRAVWVEAPTAALIGDVTAASTALVLVLDDYHLISAAPVHH
;
A
#
# COMPACT_ATOMS: atom_id res chain seq x y z
N MET A 1 -18.69 -10.32 6.67
CA MET A 1 -17.71 -10.10 7.76
C MET A 1 -16.36 -9.84 7.12
N ILE A 2 -15.69 -8.74 7.47
CA ILE A 2 -14.32 -8.47 7.00
C ILE A 2 -13.42 -9.53 7.63
N ALA A 3 -12.72 -10.31 6.80
CA ALA A 3 -11.77 -11.31 7.31
C ALA A 3 -10.65 -10.61 8.10
N PRO A 4 -10.16 -11.21 9.20
CA PRO A 4 -9.09 -10.59 9.99
C PRO A 4 -7.86 -10.33 9.12
N LEU A 5 -7.32 -9.12 9.22
CA LEU A 5 -6.13 -8.70 8.48
C LEU A 5 -4.88 -9.42 9.00
N LEU A 6 -4.09 -9.97 8.09
CA LEU A 6 -2.80 -10.55 8.41
C LEU A 6 -1.79 -9.45 8.73
N LYS A 7 -1.54 -9.22 10.03
CA LYS A 7 -0.61 -8.18 10.51
C LYS A 7 0.80 -8.31 9.91
N THR A 8 1.23 -9.50 9.53
CA THR A 8 2.53 -9.74 8.90
C THR A 8 2.68 -9.04 7.55
N LYS A 9 1.59 -8.74 6.84
CA LYS A 9 1.62 -7.95 5.60
C LYS A 9 1.99 -6.48 5.83
N PHE A 10 1.87 -5.98 7.06
CA PHE A 10 2.21 -4.61 7.42
C PHE A 10 3.63 -4.45 7.96
N TYR A 11 4.35 -5.55 8.10
CA TYR A 11 5.65 -5.54 8.76
C TYR A 11 6.76 -5.16 7.79
N VAL A 12 7.48 -4.08 8.08
CA VAL A 12 8.72 -3.73 7.39
C VAL A 12 9.80 -4.77 7.76
N PRO A 13 10.36 -5.52 6.80
CA PRO A 13 11.39 -6.50 7.11
C PRO A 13 12.61 -5.81 7.73
N PRO A 14 13.15 -6.29 8.87
CA PRO A 14 14.28 -5.66 9.52
C PRO A 14 15.55 -5.79 8.66
N PRO A 15 16.45 -4.79 8.68
CA PRO A 15 17.75 -4.91 8.06
C PRO A 15 18.50 -6.12 8.62
N ARG A 16 19.09 -6.94 7.74
CA ARG A 16 19.88 -8.10 8.17
C ARG A 16 21.27 -7.65 8.67
N PRO A 17 21.87 -8.30 9.67
CA PRO A 17 23.17 -7.89 10.22
C PRO A 17 24.31 -7.83 9.18
N ASN A 18 24.29 -8.74 8.19
CA ASN A 18 25.31 -8.83 7.13
C ASN A 18 24.86 -8.15 5.83
N LEU A 19 24.04 -7.10 5.94
CA LEU A 19 23.58 -6.35 4.79
C LEU A 19 24.74 -5.59 4.13
N VAL A 20 24.93 -5.80 2.83
CA VAL A 20 25.78 -4.94 2.01
C VAL A 20 25.00 -3.68 1.64
N SER A 21 25.36 -2.56 2.29
CA SER A 21 24.71 -1.27 2.07
C SER A 21 24.83 -0.79 0.63
N ARG A 22 23.77 -0.15 0.12
CA ARG A 22 23.71 0.42 -1.24
C ARG A 22 23.51 1.94 -1.22
N PRO A 23 24.46 2.73 -0.69
CA PRO A 23 24.29 4.15 -0.42
C PRO A 23 23.92 4.97 -1.67
N ARG A 24 24.43 4.59 -2.85
CA ARG A 24 24.07 5.24 -4.12
C ARG A 24 22.59 5.11 -4.47
N LEU A 25 21.93 4.00 -4.12
CA LEU A 25 20.50 3.79 -4.39
C LEU A 25 19.64 4.48 -3.33
N ILE A 26 20.03 4.41 -2.05
CA ILE A 26 19.41 5.14 -0.94
C ILE A 26 19.35 6.64 -1.26
N GLN A 27 20.49 7.23 -1.67
CA GLN A 27 20.55 8.63 -2.06
C GLN A 27 19.65 8.98 -3.26
N ARG A 28 19.41 8.04 -4.18
CA ARG A 28 18.48 8.24 -5.30
C ARG A 28 17.03 8.27 -4.84
N LEU A 29 16.65 7.40 -3.90
CA LEU A 29 15.32 7.41 -3.28
C LEU A 29 15.09 8.73 -2.53
N ASP A 30 16.05 9.15 -1.69
CA ASP A 30 15.97 10.42 -0.97
C ASP A 30 15.89 11.63 -1.90
N ARG A 31 16.68 11.61 -2.99
CA ARG A 31 16.65 12.68 -3.99
C ARG A 31 15.28 12.77 -4.65
N GLY A 32 14.65 11.64 -4.98
CA GLY A 32 13.30 11.61 -5.53
C GLY A 32 12.29 12.28 -4.60
N LEU A 33 12.31 11.92 -3.31
CA LEU A 33 11.46 12.54 -2.31
C LEU A 33 11.72 14.06 -2.17
N ARG A 34 12.99 14.48 -2.11
CA ARG A 34 13.34 15.91 -1.99
C ARG A 34 12.90 16.74 -3.20
N LEU A 35 12.88 16.15 -4.39
CA LEU A 35 12.39 16.78 -5.61
C LEU A 35 10.85 16.77 -5.73
N GLY A 36 10.15 16.18 -4.76
CA GLY A 36 8.69 16.11 -4.75
C GLY A 36 8.10 15.03 -5.65
N HIS A 37 8.88 13.99 -6.01
CA HIS A 37 8.33 12.85 -6.74
C HIS A 37 7.31 12.12 -5.86
N ARG A 38 6.07 12.02 -6.35
CA ARG A 38 4.96 11.37 -5.62
C ARG A 38 4.99 9.84 -5.73
N ILE A 39 5.63 9.30 -6.76
CA ILE A 39 5.71 7.86 -7.04
C ILE A 39 7.16 7.52 -7.41
N THR A 40 7.67 6.42 -6.85
CA THR A 40 8.96 5.83 -7.21
C THR A 40 8.78 4.35 -7.47
N LEU A 41 9.14 3.88 -8.67
CA LEU A 41 9.13 2.48 -9.03
C LEU A 41 10.52 1.85 -8.82
N VAL A 42 10.59 0.83 -7.98
CA VAL A 42 11.80 0.00 -7.80
C VAL A 42 11.59 -1.33 -8.50
N SER A 43 12.27 -1.54 -9.64
CA SER A 43 12.17 -2.76 -10.44
C SER A 43 13.52 -3.45 -10.57
N ALA A 44 13.53 -4.76 -10.32
CA ALA A 44 14.66 -5.66 -10.44
C ALA A 44 14.16 -7.12 -10.36
N PRO A 45 14.90 -8.11 -10.89
CA PRO A 45 14.52 -9.52 -10.77
C PRO A 45 14.42 -9.99 -9.31
N ALA A 46 13.84 -11.18 -9.10
CA ALA A 46 13.78 -11.79 -7.78
C ALA A 46 15.19 -12.00 -7.21
N GLY A 47 15.37 -11.79 -5.89
CA GLY A 47 16.66 -11.94 -5.22
C GLY A 47 17.65 -10.77 -5.38
N PHE A 48 17.34 -9.73 -6.18
CA PHE A 48 18.24 -8.56 -6.34
C PHE A 48 18.21 -7.56 -5.18
N GLY A 49 17.43 -7.83 -4.14
CA GLY A 49 17.38 -7.04 -2.91
C GLY A 49 16.51 -5.79 -2.96
N LYS A 50 15.38 -5.80 -3.71
CA LYS A 50 14.40 -4.71 -3.76
C LYS A 50 13.86 -4.37 -2.37
N THR A 51 13.24 -5.35 -1.71
CA THR A 51 12.73 -5.26 -0.34
C THR A 51 13.83 -4.86 0.62
N THR A 52 15.03 -5.46 0.48
CA THR A 52 16.18 -5.14 1.33
C THR A 52 16.63 -3.67 1.19
N LEU A 53 16.67 -3.13 -0.02
CA LEU A 53 16.97 -1.73 -0.27
C LEU A 53 15.93 -0.81 0.37
N LEU A 54 14.64 -1.13 0.22
CA LEU A 54 13.55 -0.33 0.80
C LEU A 54 13.57 -0.38 2.33
N SER A 55 13.78 -1.55 2.92
CA SER A 55 13.96 -1.73 4.37
C SER A 55 15.15 -0.93 4.91
N GLU A 56 16.29 -0.97 4.22
CA GLU A 56 17.48 -0.19 4.61
C GLU A 56 17.21 1.32 4.54
N TRP A 57 16.59 1.76 3.44
CA TRP A 57 16.23 3.15 3.24
C TRP A 57 15.22 3.66 4.27
N ILE A 58 14.19 2.87 4.58
CA ILE A 58 13.20 3.19 5.62
C ILE A 58 13.84 3.24 7.00
N ALA A 59 14.71 2.29 7.34
CA ALA A 59 15.41 2.30 8.64
C ALA A 59 16.30 3.54 8.82
N SER A 60 16.72 4.19 7.73
CA SER A 60 17.44 5.46 7.75
C SER A 60 16.56 6.70 7.72
N SER A 61 15.23 6.54 7.65
CA SER A 61 14.24 7.61 7.58
C SER A 61 13.43 7.70 8.87
N GLU A 62 13.18 8.91 9.37
CA GLU A 62 12.28 9.15 10.50
C GLU A 62 10.81 9.31 10.06
N ARG A 63 10.51 9.12 8.76
CA ARG A 63 9.17 9.32 8.22
C ARG A 63 8.24 8.18 8.63
N PRO A 64 6.97 8.46 8.92
CA PRO A 64 5.97 7.40 9.06
C PRO A 64 5.83 6.60 7.76
N VAL A 65 5.80 5.27 7.89
CA VAL A 65 5.73 4.34 6.76
C VAL A 65 4.54 3.41 6.92
N ALA A 66 3.68 3.39 5.93
CA ALA A 66 2.68 2.35 5.73
C ALA A 66 3.27 1.32 4.75
N TRP A 67 3.35 0.06 5.15
CA TRP A 67 3.88 -1.03 4.33
C TRP A 67 2.77 -2.04 4.02
N VAL A 68 2.70 -2.51 2.77
CA VAL A 68 1.83 -3.61 2.37
C VAL A 68 2.63 -4.59 1.52
N SER A 69 2.84 -5.80 2.04
CA SER A 69 3.36 -6.92 1.26
C SER A 69 2.21 -7.60 0.52
N LEU A 70 2.18 -7.44 -0.81
CA LEU A 70 1.09 -7.94 -1.65
C LEU A 70 1.30 -9.42 -2.01
N ASP A 71 0.20 -10.15 -2.15
CA ASP A 71 0.18 -11.50 -2.72
C ASP A 71 -0.90 -11.63 -3.80
N GLU A 72 -0.96 -12.80 -4.44
CA GLU A 72 -1.92 -13.10 -5.51
C GLU A 72 -3.38 -12.93 -5.07
N GLY A 73 -3.68 -13.11 -3.79
CA GLY A 73 -5.01 -12.94 -3.24
C GLY A 73 -5.48 -11.48 -3.23
N ASP A 74 -4.55 -10.52 -3.23
CA ASP A 74 -4.84 -9.09 -3.23
C ASP A 74 -5.23 -8.55 -4.62
N ASN A 75 -5.46 -9.43 -5.60
CA ASN A 75 -6.13 -9.11 -6.86
C ASN A 75 -7.65 -8.87 -6.68
N ASP A 76 -8.21 -9.21 -5.52
CA ASP A 76 -9.55 -8.79 -5.11
C ASP A 76 -9.53 -7.34 -4.59
N ALA A 77 -10.30 -6.44 -5.23
CA ALA A 77 -10.25 -5.00 -4.94
C ALA A 77 -10.67 -4.66 -3.51
N VAL A 78 -11.65 -5.36 -2.95
CA VAL A 78 -12.10 -5.17 -1.57
C VAL A 78 -10.98 -5.55 -0.61
N ARG A 79 -10.35 -6.71 -0.81
CA ARG A 79 -9.22 -7.16 -0.01
C ARG A 79 -8.03 -6.22 -0.12
N PHE A 80 -7.67 -5.79 -1.34
CA PHE A 80 -6.60 -4.82 -1.58
C PHE A 80 -6.84 -3.52 -0.79
N LEU A 81 -8.03 -2.93 -0.93
CA LEU A 81 -8.40 -1.72 -0.22
C LEU A 81 -8.39 -1.91 1.29
N THR A 82 -8.84 -3.07 1.79
CA THR A 82 -8.84 -3.38 3.23
C THR A 82 -7.40 -3.43 3.78
N TYR A 83 -6.46 -4.06 3.07
CA TYR A 83 -5.05 -4.06 3.48
C TYR A 83 -4.40 -2.68 3.35
N LEU A 84 -4.72 -1.94 2.29
CA LEU A 84 -4.22 -0.58 2.09
C LEU A 84 -4.66 0.35 3.23
N VAL A 85 -5.95 0.34 3.56
CA VAL A 85 -6.51 1.11 4.69
C VAL A 85 -5.87 0.68 6.00
N GLY A 86 -5.79 -0.62 6.28
CA GLY A 86 -5.20 -1.13 7.51
C GLY A 86 -3.72 -0.72 7.70
N ALA A 87 -2.95 -0.65 6.62
CA ALA A 87 -1.56 -0.17 6.68
C ALA A 87 -1.47 1.34 6.95
N LEU A 88 -2.36 2.13 6.33
CA LEU A 88 -2.41 3.59 6.54
C LEU A 88 -2.87 3.94 7.96
N GLN A 89 -3.84 3.20 8.51
CA GLN A 89 -4.29 3.34 9.89
C GLN A 89 -3.21 3.04 10.92
N GLY A 90 -2.26 2.15 10.58
CA GLY A 90 -1.08 1.90 11.41
C GLY A 90 -0.15 3.10 11.55
N VAL A 91 -0.27 4.09 10.66
CA VAL A 91 0.44 5.38 10.71
C VAL A 91 -0.42 6.46 11.34
N ASP A 92 -1.69 6.55 10.91
CA ASP A 92 -2.64 7.56 11.37
C ASP A 92 -4.05 6.95 11.35
N GLU A 93 -4.61 6.69 12.54
CA GLU A 93 -5.91 6.04 12.73
C GLU A 93 -7.09 6.80 12.10
N ALA A 94 -6.91 8.08 11.75
CA ALA A 94 -7.92 8.87 11.06
C ALA A 94 -8.04 8.49 9.57
N ILE A 95 -6.98 7.93 8.96
CA ILE A 95 -6.98 7.60 7.54
C ILE A 95 -7.82 6.35 7.29
N GLY A 96 -8.81 6.43 6.40
CA GLY A 96 -9.59 5.27 5.93
C GLY A 96 -10.85 4.97 6.73
N GLN A 97 -11.18 5.77 7.76
CA GLN A 97 -12.46 5.65 8.49
C GLN A 97 -13.67 5.78 7.56
N SER A 98 -13.59 6.69 6.58
CA SER A 98 -14.64 6.88 5.59
C SER A 98 -14.79 5.66 4.67
N VAL A 99 -13.69 4.94 4.42
CA VAL A 99 -13.65 3.76 3.56
C VAL A 99 -14.24 2.54 4.26
N GLU A 100 -13.97 2.36 5.56
CA GLU A 100 -14.53 1.25 6.34
C GLU A 100 -16.05 1.22 6.30
N GLY A 101 -16.70 2.39 6.43
CA GLY A 101 -18.15 2.50 6.32
C GLY A 101 -18.71 2.05 4.96
N ILE A 102 -17.94 2.25 3.88
CA ILE A 102 -18.30 1.81 2.53
C ILE A 102 -18.11 0.29 2.39
N LEU A 103 -16.96 -0.23 2.87
CA LEU A 103 -16.63 -1.67 2.81
C LEU A 103 -17.55 -2.54 3.68
N GLN A 104 -18.18 -1.97 4.71
CA GLN A 104 -19.13 -2.67 5.58
C GLN A 104 -20.59 -2.63 5.07
N SER A 105 -20.88 -1.92 3.98
CA SER A 105 -22.25 -1.77 3.50
C SER A 105 -22.82 -3.09 2.95
N PRO A 106 -23.97 -3.58 3.45
CA PRO A 106 -24.58 -4.84 3.02
C PRO A 106 -25.14 -4.81 1.57
N GLN A 107 -25.06 -3.67 0.88
CA GLN A 107 -25.43 -3.53 -0.52
C GLN A 107 -24.33 -3.94 -1.51
N LEU A 108 -23.19 -4.45 -1.02
CA LEU A 108 -22.16 -5.06 -1.86
C LEU A 108 -22.75 -6.27 -2.61
N PRO A 109 -22.88 -6.22 -3.95
CA PRO A 109 -23.19 -7.41 -4.72
C PRO A 109 -22.11 -8.47 -4.46
N SER A 110 -22.44 -9.75 -4.37
CA SER A 110 -21.39 -10.77 -4.45
C SER A 110 -20.68 -10.63 -5.81
N ALA A 111 -19.41 -11.03 -5.92
CA ALA A 111 -18.66 -11.02 -7.18
C ALA A 111 -19.37 -11.76 -8.34
N GLU A 112 -20.39 -12.57 -8.02
CA GLU A 112 -21.22 -13.34 -8.94
C GLU A 112 -22.44 -12.57 -9.49
N THR A 113 -22.80 -11.40 -8.94
CA THR A 113 -24.00 -10.62 -9.33
C THR A 113 -23.73 -9.14 -9.59
N ALA A 114 -22.47 -8.71 -9.62
CA ALA A 114 -22.12 -7.32 -9.91
C ALA A 114 -22.57 -6.93 -11.34
N PRO A 115 -23.28 -5.79 -11.52
CA PRO A 115 -23.44 -5.20 -12.84
C PRO A 115 -22.05 -4.88 -13.41
N THR A 116 -21.92 -4.93 -14.73
CA THR A 116 -20.73 -4.60 -15.54
C THR A 116 -20.10 -3.22 -15.24
N ASP A 117 -20.72 -2.39 -14.40
CA ASP A 117 -20.21 -1.09 -13.97
C ASP A 117 -19.06 -1.22 -12.97
N ARG A 118 -17.88 -1.46 -13.53
CA ARG A 118 -16.55 -1.36 -12.92
C ARG A 118 -16.33 -0.07 -12.10
N ALA A 119 -17.03 1.02 -12.46
CA ALA A 119 -16.86 2.35 -11.86
C ALA A 119 -17.28 2.40 -10.39
N VAL A 120 -18.31 1.65 -9.97
CA VAL A 120 -18.88 1.77 -8.63
C VAL A 120 -17.95 1.19 -7.54
N TRP A 121 -17.13 0.19 -7.90
CA TRP A 121 -16.32 -0.60 -6.96
C TRP A 121 -15.05 0.09 -6.47
N VAL A 122 -14.54 1.05 -7.23
CA VAL A 122 -13.25 1.71 -6.95
C VAL A 122 -13.46 3.19 -6.67
N GLU A 123 -14.34 3.87 -7.40
CA GLU A 123 -14.43 5.34 -7.34
C GLU A 123 -14.82 5.87 -5.96
N ALA A 124 -15.85 5.31 -5.31
CA ALA A 124 -16.29 5.80 -4.00
C ALA A 124 -15.28 5.50 -2.87
N PRO A 125 -14.78 4.27 -2.69
CA PRO A 125 -13.72 3.99 -1.72
C PRO A 125 -12.44 4.79 -1.98
N THR A 126 -12.02 4.94 -3.24
CA THR A 126 -10.81 5.70 -3.60
C THR A 126 -11.00 7.19 -3.32
N ALA A 127 -12.14 7.78 -3.69
CA ALA A 127 -12.42 9.18 -3.39
C ALA A 127 -12.47 9.46 -1.89
N ALA A 128 -13.11 8.56 -1.12
CA ALA A 128 -13.13 8.63 0.34
C ALA A 128 -11.72 8.57 0.93
N LEU A 129 -10.88 7.62 0.47
CA LEU A 129 -9.51 7.49 0.93
C LEU A 129 -8.66 8.73 0.61
N ILE A 130 -8.81 9.28 -0.60
CA ILE A 130 -8.13 10.52 -0.99
C ILE A 130 -8.57 11.68 -0.09
N GLY A 131 -9.85 11.76 0.24
CA GLY A 131 -10.40 12.73 1.19
C GLY A 131 -9.73 12.61 2.56
N ASP A 132 -9.69 11.40 3.12
CA ASP A 132 -9.08 11.12 4.42
C ASP A 132 -7.58 11.45 4.43
N VAL A 133 -6.83 11.05 3.40
CA VAL A 133 -5.39 11.35 3.27
C VAL A 133 -5.13 12.85 3.10
N THR A 134 -6.03 13.58 2.43
CA THR A 134 -5.90 15.04 2.25
C THR A 134 -6.24 15.81 3.54
N ALA A 135 -7.17 15.29 4.33
CA ALA A 135 -7.51 15.84 5.64
C ALA A 135 -6.43 15.54 6.69
N ALA A 136 -5.76 14.39 6.57
CA ALA A 136 -4.62 14.04 7.39
C ALA A 136 -3.46 15.02 7.15
N SER A 137 -2.92 15.58 8.23
CA SER A 137 -1.73 16.45 8.17
C SER A 137 -0.41 15.66 8.21
N THR A 138 -0.49 14.33 8.14
CA THR A 138 0.63 13.41 8.29
C THR A 138 1.31 13.14 6.96
N ALA A 139 2.54 13.63 6.78
CA ALA A 139 3.37 13.28 5.62
C ALA A 139 3.93 11.86 5.80
N LEU A 140 3.39 10.89 5.06
CA LEU A 140 3.79 9.48 5.15
C LEU A 140 4.36 8.93 3.83
N VAL A 141 5.03 7.78 3.91
CA VAL A 141 5.44 6.98 2.76
C VAL A 141 4.63 5.69 2.73
N LEU A 142 3.97 5.41 1.60
CA LEU A 142 3.32 4.13 1.35
C LEU A 142 4.26 3.25 0.51
N VAL A 143 4.54 2.04 0.99
CA VAL A 143 5.27 1.02 0.26
C VAL A 143 4.34 -0.13 -0.08
N LEU A 144 4.23 -0.43 -1.38
CA LEU A 144 3.58 -1.62 -1.91
C LEU A 144 4.67 -2.59 -2.37
N ASP A 145 5.02 -3.56 -1.53
CA ASP A 145 6.00 -4.59 -1.90
C ASP A 145 5.33 -5.71 -2.70
N ASP A 146 6.10 -6.33 -3.59
CA ASP A 146 5.64 -7.38 -4.50
C ASP A 146 4.43 -7.01 -5.39
N TYR A 147 4.27 -5.72 -5.72
CA TYR A 147 3.19 -5.21 -6.59
C TYR A 147 3.08 -5.92 -7.95
N HIS A 148 4.15 -6.52 -8.46
CA HIS A 148 4.14 -7.34 -9.68
C HIS A 148 3.19 -8.56 -9.62
N LEU A 149 2.73 -8.98 -8.44
CA LEU A 149 1.72 -10.03 -8.25
C LEU A 149 0.29 -9.54 -8.53
N ILE A 150 0.10 -8.23 -8.65
CA ILE A 150 -1.18 -7.60 -8.98
C ILE A 150 -1.32 -7.47 -10.49
N SER A 151 -2.37 -8.06 -11.02
CA SER A 151 -2.68 -8.13 -12.45
C SER A 151 -4.16 -7.84 -12.76
N ALA A 152 -5.04 -7.98 -11.77
CA ALA A 152 -6.46 -7.77 -11.93
C ALA A 152 -6.75 -6.30 -12.23
N ALA A 153 -7.49 -6.08 -13.32
CA ALA A 153 -7.83 -4.74 -13.80
C ALA A 153 -8.44 -3.83 -12.71
N PRO A 154 -9.36 -4.28 -11.82
CA PRO A 154 -9.91 -3.42 -10.77
C PRO A 154 -8.89 -2.82 -9.79
N VAL A 155 -7.68 -3.38 -9.70
CA VAL A 155 -6.60 -2.89 -8.84
C VAL A 155 -5.47 -2.24 -9.66
N HIS A 156 -5.23 -2.74 -10.87
CA HIS A 156 -4.13 -2.32 -11.72
C HIS A 156 -4.48 -1.22 -12.75
N HIS A 157 -5.75 -1.04 -13.10
CA HIS A 157 -6.23 -0.22 -14.23
C HIS A 157 -7.49 0.59 -13.92
#